data_AF-A0A928TBR7-F1
#
_entry.id   AF-A0A928TBR7-F1
#
_cell.length_a   1.000
_cell.length_b   1.000
_cell.length_c   1.000
_cell.angle_alpha   90.00
_cell.angle_beta   90.00
_cell.angle_gamma   90.00
#
_symmetry.space_group_name_H-M   'P 1'
#
loop_
_entity.id
_entity.type
_entity.pdbx_description
1 polymer ?
#
loop_
_entity_poly.entity_id
_entity_poly.type
_entity_poly.pdbx_seq_one_letter_code
_entity_poly.pdbx_strand_id
1 'polypeptide(L)'
;MSINRIREEAARIVERWAAESRSVAELRVLALLAVHPAGLSIAVLAAQLGITRQAVQMSCARLHAAGRITRRAAVRRLRGTSNKRPFLYQLANQEPS
;
A
#
# COMPACT_ATOMS: atom_id res chain seq x y z
N MET A 1 -9.31 -18.17 2.30
CA MET A 1 -7.85 -18.36 2.51
C MET A 1 -7.58 -18.36 4.01
N SER A 2 -6.75 -19.28 4.52
CA SER A 2 -6.30 -19.22 5.92
C SER A 2 -5.36 -18.04 6.13
N ILE A 3 -5.40 -17.40 7.31
CA ILE A 3 -4.58 -16.23 7.64
C ILE A 3 -3.08 -16.51 7.50
N ASN A 4 -2.65 -17.76 7.73
CA ASN A 4 -1.26 -18.18 7.55
C ASN A 4 -0.82 -18.10 6.09
N ARG A 5 -1.69 -18.48 5.15
CA ARG A 5 -1.40 -18.40 3.71
C ARG A 5 -1.25 -16.94 3.23
N ILE A 6 -2.03 -16.01 3.81
CA ILE A 6 -1.91 -14.57 3.51
C ILE A 6 -0.57 -14.02 4.01
N ARG A 7 -0.13 -14.46 5.20
CA ARG A 7 1.17 -14.04 5.78
C ARG A 7 2.35 -14.58 4.98
N GLU A 8 2.31 -15.85 4.56
CA GLU A 8 3.34 -16.45 3.71
C GLU A 8 3.45 -15.76 2.35
N GLU A 9 2.32 -15.46 1.72
CA GLU A 9 2.29 -14.75 0.43
C GLU A 9 2.84 -13.33 0.58
N ALA A 10 2.44 -12.62 1.63
CA ALA A 10 2.99 -11.31 1.95
C ALA A 10 4.50 -11.36 2.19
N ALA A 11 5.01 -12.38 2.90
CA ALA A 11 6.43 -12.56 3.14
C ALA A 11 7.22 -12.74 1.83
N ARG A 12 6.74 -13.60 0.91
CA ARG A 12 7.40 -13.80 -0.39
C ARG A 12 7.46 -12.53 -1.24
N ILE A 13 6.36 -11.76 -1.27
CA ILE A 13 6.30 -10.48 -1.99
C ILE A 13 7.30 -9.49 -1.39
N VAL A 14 7.37 -9.43 -0.06
CA VAL A 14 8.31 -8.54 0.65
C VAL A 14 9.76 -8.96 0.43
N GLU A 15 10.10 -10.25 0.51
CA GLU A 15 11.46 -10.75 0.27
C GLU A 15 11.92 -10.45 -1.16
N ARG A 16 11.08 -10.72 -2.16
CA ARG A 16 11.37 -10.37 -3.56
C ARG A 16 11.67 -8.88 -3.72
N TRP A 17 10.94 -8.02 -3.02
CA TRP A 17 11.12 -6.57 -3.12
C TRP A 17 12.20 -6.01 -2.22
N ALA A 18 12.58 -6.71 -1.14
CA ALA A 18 13.72 -6.37 -0.29
C ALA A 18 15.05 -6.52 -1.03
N ALA A 19 15.14 -7.47 -1.96
CA ALA A 19 16.29 -7.59 -2.85
C ALA A 19 16.45 -6.39 -3.80
N GLU A 20 15.36 -5.65 -4.08
CA GLU A 20 15.33 -4.60 -5.10
C GLU A 20 15.11 -3.17 -4.55
N SER A 21 14.49 -3.01 -3.37
CA SER A 21 14.24 -1.70 -2.75
C SER A 21 15.23 -1.43 -1.62
N ARG A 22 15.93 -0.29 -1.70
CA ARG A 22 16.86 0.17 -0.67
C ARG A 22 16.18 0.96 0.47
N SER A 23 14.85 1.12 0.43
CA SER A 23 14.12 1.94 1.40
C SER A 23 13.24 1.10 2.33
N VAL A 24 13.58 1.09 3.62
CA VAL A 24 12.78 0.44 4.68
C VAL A 24 11.34 0.97 4.71
N ALA A 25 11.14 2.26 4.40
CA ALA A 25 9.81 2.87 4.34
C ALA A 25 8.97 2.30 3.18
N GLU A 26 9.56 2.01 2.03
CA GLU A 26 8.88 1.40 0.90
C GLU A 26 8.50 -0.04 1.20
N LEU A 27 9.42 -0.83 1.76
CA LEU A 27 9.15 -2.22 2.16
C LEU A 27 8.01 -2.30 3.17
N ARG A 28 7.99 -1.38 4.13
CA ARG A 28 6.90 -1.27 5.11
C ARG A 28 5.55 -0.95 4.47
N VAL A 29 5.51 -0.04 3.50
CA VAL A 29 4.28 0.25 2.74
C VAL A 29 3.82 -0.99 1.99
N LEU A 30 4.72 -1.68 1.32
CA LEU A 30 4.40 -2.88 0.52
C LEU A 30 3.88 -4.03 1.40
N ALA A 31 4.54 -4.30 2.53
CA ALA A 31 4.11 -5.32 3.49
C ALA A 31 2.69 -5.03 4.01
N LEU A 32 2.40 -3.76 4.29
CA LEU A 32 1.11 -3.34 4.80
C LEU A 32 0.01 -3.45 3.72
N LEU A 33 0.33 -3.11 2.47
CA LEU A 33 -0.60 -3.30 1.35
C LEU A 33 -0.84 -4.78 1.03
N ALA A 34 0.16 -5.65 1.21
CA ALA A 34 0.03 -7.09 1.00
C ALA A 34 -1.00 -7.75 1.92
N VAL A 35 -1.10 -7.28 3.17
CA VAL A 35 -2.09 -7.76 4.14
C VAL A 35 -3.45 -7.05 4.03
N HIS A 36 -3.54 -5.96 3.26
CA HIS A 36 -4.75 -5.17 3.05
C HIS A 36 -5.12 -5.10 1.55
N PRO A 37 -5.69 -6.18 0.98
CA PRO A 37 -6.00 -6.26 -0.46
C PRO A 37 -7.03 -5.22 -0.92
N ALA A 38 -7.85 -4.68 -0.02
CA ALA A 38 -8.78 -3.58 -0.34
C ALA A 38 -8.08 -2.24 -0.66
N GLY A 39 -6.77 -2.16 -0.38
CA GLY A 39 -5.96 -0.97 -0.49
C GLY A 39 -6.15 0.01 0.67
N LEU A 40 -5.13 0.84 0.90
CA LEU A 40 -5.08 1.80 2.00
C LEU A 40 -4.84 3.21 1.50
N SER A 41 -5.40 4.19 2.21
CA SER A 41 -5.09 5.61 1.96
C SER A 41 -3.75 5.99 2.58
N ILE A 42 -3.13 7.07 2.07
CA ILE A 42 -1.92 7.66 2.66
C ILE A 42 -2.09 7.94 4.15
N ALA A 43 -3.27 8.40 4.57
CA ALA A 43 -3.52 8.73 5.97
C ALA A 43 -3.48 7.48 6.87
N VAL A 44 -4.05 6.37 6.40
CA VAL A 44 -4.06 5.09 7.13
C VAL A 44 -2.67 4.47 7.13
N LEU A 45 -1.97 4.49 5.99
CA LEU A 45 -0.58 4.05 5.88
C LEU A 45 0.32 4.82 6.86
N ALA A 46 0.21 6.15 6.91
CA ALA A 46 0.99 6.98 7.84
C ALA A 46 0.72 6.63 9.31
N ALA A 47 -0.55 6.45 9.67
CA ALA A 47 -0.96 6.10 11.03
C ALA A 47 -0.45 4.70 11.44
N GLN A 48 -0.57 3.69 10.57
CA GLN A 48 -0.14 2.33 10.87
C GLN A 48 1.38 2.17 10.85
N LEU A 49 2.09 2.92 10.01
CA LEU A 49 3.55 2.86 9.91
C LEU A 49 4.26 3.78 10.91
N GLY A 50 3.54 4.69 11.57
CA GLY A 50 4.11 5.66 12.50
C GLY A 50 5.08 6.65 11.84
N ILE A 51 4.85 7.00 10.56
CA ILE A 51 5.70 7.92 9.80
C ILE A 51 4.90 9.07 9.19
N THR A 52 5.58 10.13 8.76
CA THR A 52 4.91 11.31 8.21
C THR A 52 4.16 11.00 6.92
N ARG A 53 3.05 11.72 6.68
CA ARG A 53 2.28 11.60 5.43
C ARG A 53 3.13 11.90 4.19
N GLN A 54 4.08 12.83 4.30
CA GLN A 54 5.01 13.16 3.21
C GLN A 54 5.93 11.98 2.87
N ALA A 55 6.48 11.30 3.88
CA ALA A 55 7.30 10.11 3.66
C ALA A 55 6.50 9.00 2.97
N VAL A 56 5.26 8.77 3.40
CA VAL A 56 4.36 7.81 2.75
C VAL A 56 4.06 8.22 1.31
N GLN A 57 3.76 9.51 1.06
CA GLN A 57 3.50 10.01 -0.30
C GLN A 57 4.68 9.77 -1.23
N MET A 58 5.91 10.06 -0.78
CA MET A 58 7.12 9.80 -1.56
C MET A 58 7.32 8.31 -1.84
N SER A 59 7.16 7.45 -0.82
CA SER A 59 7.25 6.00 -0.99
C SER A 59 6.20 5.49 -1.98
N CYS A 60 4.93 5.89 -1.82
CA CYS A 60 3.85 5.50 -2.74
C CYS A 60 4.10 6.01 -4.16
N ALA A 61 4.62 7.22 -4.34
CA ALA A 61 4.95 7.76 -5.67
C ALA A 61 6.03 6.93 -6.36
N ARG A 62 7.12 6.59 -5.66
CA ARG A 62 8.20 5.75 -6.20
C ARG A 62 7.73 4.33 -6.51
N LEU A 63 6.96 3.74 -5.60
CA LEU A 63 6.38 2.40 -5.79
C LEU A 63 5.39 2.35 -6.95
N HIS A 64 4.61 3.41 -7.16
CA HIS A 64 3.69 3.52 -8.29
C HIS A 64 4.44 3.71 -9.61
N ALA A 65 5.48 4.55 -9.63
CA ALA A 65 6.34 4.72 -10.80
C ALA A 65 7.06 3.42 -11.20
N ALA A 66 7.42 2.60 -10.21
CA ALA A 66 7.98 1.26 -10.41
C ALA A 66 6.93 0.18 -10.77
N GLY A 67 5.65 0.54 -10.93
CA GLY A 67 4.57 -0.41 -11.26
C GLY A 67 4.25 -1.42 -10.16
N ARG A 68 4.71 -1.21 -8.92
CA ARG A 68 4.51 -2.17 -7.80
C ARG A 68 3.17 -1.98 -7.11
N ILE A 69 2.64 -0.76 -7.12
CA ILE A 69 1.34 -0.42 -6.55
C ILE A 69 0.51 0.36 -7.55
N THR A 70 -0.80 0.20 -7.51
CA THR A 70 -1.76 1.00 -8.26
C THR A 70 -2.57 1.87 -7.32
N ARG A 71 -3.09 2.98 -7.84
CA ARG A 71 -4.02 3.85 -7.11
C ARG A 71 -5.42 3.71 -7.69
N ARG A 72 -6.43 3.54 -6.85
CA ARG A 72 -7.84 3.57 -7.25
C ARG A 72 -8.59 4.66 -6.51
N ALA A 73 -9.61 5.22 -7.15
CA ALA A 73 -10.53 6.12 -6.47
C ALA A 73 -11.34 5.32 -5.44
N ALA A 74 -11.43 5.82 -4.21
CA ALA A 74 -12.36 5.22 -3.25
C ALA A 74 -13.80 5.35 -3.77
N VAL A 75 -14.51 4.21 -3.85
CA VAL A 75 -15.89 4.13 -4.35
C VAL A 75 -16.86 4.90 -3.45
N ARG A 76 -16.54 5.03 -2.16
CA ARG A 76 -17.35 5.75 -1.17
C ARG A 76 -16.58 6.98 -0.69
N ARG A 77 -17.20 8.17 -0.77
CA ARG A 77 -16.69 9.38 -0.11
C ARG A 77 -16.48 9.04 1.38
N LEU A 78 -15.25 9.17 1.89
CA LEU A 78 -15.02 9.16 3.33
C LEU A 78 -15.77 10.37 3.91
N ARG A 79 -16.81 10.13 4.73
CA ARG A 79 -17.54 11.19 5.43
C ARG A 79 -16.53 12.03 6.22
N GLY A 80 -16.56 13.35 6.03
CA GLY A 80 -15.72 14.31 6.77
C GLY A 80 -14.41 14.73 6.10
N THR A 81 -14.15 14.37 4.83
CA THR A 81 -12.97 14.86 4.11
C THR A 81 -13.34 15.92 3.06
N SER A 82 -12.66 17.07 3.11
CA SER A 82 -12.73 18.15 2.14
C SER A 82 -12.58 17.62 0.71
N ASN A 83 -13.60 17.84 -0.13
CA ASN A 83 -13.79 17.78 -1.59
C ASN A 83 -12.88 16.95 -2.54
N LYS A 84 -11.85 16.24 -2.08
CA LYS A 84 -10.98 15.37 -2.87
C LYS A 84 -11.23 13.93 -2.45
N ARG A 85 -11.69 13.11 -3.41
CA ARG A 85 -11.87 11.67 -3.19
C ARG A 85 -10.53 11.07 -2.73
N PRO A 86 -10.48 10.37 -1.59
CA PRO A 86 -9.24 9.76 -1.14
C PRO A 86 -8.87 8.63 -2.11
N PHE A 87 -7.60 8.62 -2.54
CA PHE A 87 -7.06 7.50 -3.32
C PHE A 87 -6.66 6.38 -2.38
N LEU A 88 -7.00 5.16 -2.77
CA LEU A 88 -6.54 3.94 -2.12
C LEU A 88 -5.40 3.36 -2.96
N TYR A 89 -4.31 3.01 -2.30
CA TYR A 89 -3.17 2.33 -2.91
C TYR A 89 -3.29 0.84 -2.64
N GLN A 90 -3.03 0.01 -3.64
CA GLN A 90 -3.06 -1.46 -3.54
C GLN A 90 -1.91 -2.05 -4.35
N LEU A 91 -1.57 -3.32 -4.11
CA LEU A 91 -0.54 -3.99 -4.92
C LEU A 91 -1.01 -4.14 -6.36
N ALA A 92 -0.12 -3.90 -7.33
CA ALA A 92 -0.48 -3.94 -8.75
C ALA A 92 -0.94 -5.34 -9.22
N ASN A 93 -0.45 -6.41 -8.59
CA ASN A 93 -0.78 -7.80 -8.94
C ASN A 93 -2.05 -8.32 -8.26
N GLN A 94 -2.83 -7.47 -7.59
CA GLN A 94 -4.04 -7.87 -6.86
C GLN A 94 -5.34 -7.32 -7.48
N GLU A 95 -5.38 -7.04 -8.79
CA GLU A 95 -6.66 -6.72 -9.41
C GLU A 95 -7.62 -7.92 -9.29
N PRO A 96 -8.82 -7.73 -8.72
CA PRO A 96 -9.86 -8.72 -8.86
C PRO A 96 -10.32 -8.69 -10.33
N SER A 97 -10.05 -9.78 -11.06
CA SER A 97 -10.75 -10.11 -12.30
C SER A 97 -12.26 -10.22 -12.06
#